data_AF-J9DJT2-F1
#
_entry.id   AF-J9DJT2-F1
#
_cell.length_a   1.000
_cell.length_b   1.000
_cell.length_c   1.000
_cell.angle_alpha   90.00
_cell.angle_beta   90.00
_cell.angle_gamma   90.00
#
_symmetry.space_group_name_H-M   'P 1'
#
loop_
_entity.id
_entity.type
_entity.pdbx_description
1 polymer ?
#
loop_
_entity_poly.entity_id
_entity_poly.type
_entity_poly.pdbx_seq_one_letter_code
_entity_poly.pdbx_strand_id
1 'polypeptide(L)'
;MVYRYNLMLVEISTSMKTGFLYKTEHDTSNPEIHNLNITKKEIVNNTTILYLDVKKSFEINNETLDFKSLFDNLKCNLCKKKLNIESINKLPSDGWEELIDFWSCHASEFKTMLELKMKPRKNGILVSDFYFISYQKKLCCRLFETEKVYYNIIFENKKCQMLLYMFLSKYFVHNNSFLFSHENDVYEIKLFDRVYVLEDNCLHPALKIGFNVSKKLYKKNESMNNFFCNLLYLEVIKNNMNVNLVGYNLSFIVKR
;
A
#
# COMPACT_ATOMS: atom_id res chain seq x y z
N MET A 1 17.50 10.30 -14.79
CA MET A 1 18.21 9.01 -14.98
C MET A 1 17.44 7.95 -14.19
N VAL A 2 16.57 7.18 -14.85
CA VAL A 2 15.76 6.14 -14.19
C VAL A 2 16.56 4.84 -14.29
N TYR A 3 17.14 4.40 -13.17
CA TYR A 3 17.78 3.09 -13.09
C TYR A 3 16.67 2.03 -13.18
N ARG A 4 16.52 1.39 -14.35
CA ARG A 4 15.76 0.14 -14.47
C ARG A 4 16.57 -0.94 -13.76
N TYR A 5 16.25 -1.21 -12.51
CA TYR A 5 16.63 -2.47 -11.90
C TYR A 5 15.90 -3.57 -12.67
N ASN A 6 16.64 -4.48 -13.31
CA ASN A 6 16.09 -5.70 -13.90
C ASN A 6 15.54 -6.54 -12.74
N LEU A 7 14.30 -6.24 -12.37
CA LEU A 7 13.53 -6.99 -11.40
C LEU A 7 13.08 -8.26 -12.09
N MET A 8 13.82 -9.33 -11.85
CA MET A 8 13.44 -10.64 -12.29
C MET A 8 12.31 -11.14 -11.37
N LEU A 9 11.07 -10.89 -11.77
CA LEU A 9 9.89 -11.14 -10.95
C LEU A 9 9.47 -12.60 -11.13
N VAL A 10 9.76 -13.44 -10.12
CA VAL A 10 9.09 -14.74 -9.97
C VAL A 10 7.86 -14.53 -9.10
N GLU A 11 6.70 -14.55 -9.73
CA GLU A 11 5.42 -14.65 -9.04
C GLU A 11 5.22 -16.08 -8.56
N ILE A 12 4.83 -16.25 -7.30
CA ILE A 12 4.36 -17.53 -6.78
C ILE A 12 2.92 -17.33 -6.34
N SER A 13 2.00 -18.03 -7.01
CA SER A 13 0.61 -18.05 -6.60
C SER A 13 0.48 -18.80 -5.28
N THR A 14 -0.35 -18.27 -4.38
CA THR A 14 -0.63 -18.93 -3.09
C THR A 14 -1.70 -19.99 -3.22
N SER A 15 -2.61 -19.82 -4.19
CA SER A 15 -3.75 -20.71 -4.43
C SER A 15 -3.41 -21.86 -5.39
N MET A 16 -2.46 -21.62 -6.29
CA MET A 16 -2.02 -22.59 -7.28
C MET A 16 -0.56 -22.94 -7.00
N LYS A 17 -0.20 -24.24 -7.05
CA LYS A 17 1.21 -24.71 -6.95
C LYS A 17 2.02 -24.34 -8.20
N THR A 18 1.84 -23.12 -8.69
CA THR A 18 2.37 -22.61 -9.93
C THR A 18 3.00 -21.25 -9.68
N GLY A 19 4.18 -21.06 -10.26
CA GLY A 19 4.85 -19.77 -10.33
C GLY A 19 4.92 -19.27 -11.77
N PHE A 20 5.18 -17.99 -11.93
CA PHE A 20 5.36 -17.35 -13.21
C PHE A 20 6.62 -16.52 -13.17
N LEU A 21 7.52 -16.75 -14.12
CA LEU A 21 8.69 -15.91 -14.33
C LEU A 21 8.48 -15.08 -15.59
N TYR A 22 8.53 -13.76 -15.41
CA TYR A 22 8.38 -12.78 -16.47
C TYR A 22 9.76 -12.29 -16.92
N LYS A 23 10.12 -12.51 -18.19
CA LYS A 23 11.37 -12.02 -18.80
C LYS A 23 11.06 -11.07 -19.94
N THR A 24 11.70 -9.91 -19.94
CA THR A 24 11.67 -8.98 -21.09
C THR A 24 12.84 -9.25 -22.03
N GLU A 25 12.82 -8.73 -23.25
CA GLU A 25 13.89 -8.93 -24.26
C GLU A 25 15.29 -8.52 -23.76
N HIS A 26 15.39 -7.65 -22.76
CA HIS A 26 16.65 -7.20 -22.16
C HIS A 26 17.12 -8.04 -20.97
N ASP A 27 16.35 -9.06 -20.57
CA ASP A 27 16.65 -9.87 -19.39
C ASP A 27 17.40 -11.15 -19.79
N THR A 28 18.72 -11.09 -19.74
CA THR A 28 19.60 -12.23 -20.00
C THR A 28 19.84 -13.09 -18.76
N SER A 29 19.28 -12.71 -17.60
CA SER A 29 19.48 -13.47 -16.39
C SER A 29 18.74 -14.81 -16.47
N ASN A 30 19.50 -15.89 -16.31
CA ASN A 30 18.92 -17.18 -15.98
C ASN A 30 19.06 -17.30 -14.47
N PRO A 31 17.96 -17.15 -13.73
CA PRO A 31 18.04 -17.34 -12.30
C PRO A 31 18.50 -18.76 -12.04
N GLU A 32 19.45 -18.89 -11.13
CA GLU A 32 19.69 -20.13 -10.43
C GLU A 32 18.49 -20.41 -9.53
N ILE A 33 17.34 -20.70 -10.13
CA ILE A 33 16.19 -21.20 -9.40
C ILE A 33 16.45 -22.67 -9.15
N HIS A 34 17.38 -22.93 -8.23
CA HIS A 34 17.59 -24.25 -7.67
C HIS A 34 16.21 -24.73 -7.18
N ASN A 35 15.64 -25.72 -7.89
CA ASN A 35 14.39 -26.44 -7.59
C ASN A 35 13.06 -26.01 -8.23
N LEU A 36 12.99 -25.10 -9.22
CA LEU A 36 11.74 -24.88 -9.98
C LEU A 36 11.83 -25.48 -11.40
N ASN A 37 10.89 -26.35 -11.74
CA ASN A 37 10.79 -26.95 -13.07
C ASN A 37 9.92 -26.07 -13.98
N ILE A 38 10.44 -25.71 -15.15
CA ILE A 38 9.65 -25.02 -16.18
C ILE A 38 8.69 -26.03 -16.81
N THR A 39 7.39 -25.75 -16.74
CA THR A 39 6.35 -26.63 -17.28
C THR A 39 5.81 -26.14 -18.62
N LYS A 40 5.77 -24.82 -18.82
CA LYS A 40 5.27 -24.18 -20.05
C LYS A 40 6.00 -22.86 -20.30
N LYS A 41 6.06 -22.46 -21.57
CA LYS A 41 6.54 -21.15 -22.03
C LYS A 41 5.48 -20.49 -22.90
N GLU A 42 5.30 -19.19 -22.72
CA GLU A 42 4.40 -18.36 -23.52
C GLU A 42 5.06 -17.00 -23.79
N ILE A 43 4.68 -16.32 -24.87
CA ILE A 43 5.16 -14.98 -25.19
C ILE A 43 3.94 -14.07 -25.38
N VAL A 44 3.90 -12.97 -24.64
CA VAL A 44 2.83 -11.98 -24.67
C VAL A 44 3.46 -10.60 -24.71
N ASN A 45 3.19 -9.79 -25.75
CA ASN A 45 3.67 -8.41 -25.88
C ASN A 45 5.19 -8.25 -25.61
N ASN A 46 6.01 -9.11 -26.23
CA ASN A 46 7.47 -9.16 -26.06
C ASN A 46 7.95 -9.53 -24.63
N THR A 47 7.03 -9.92 -23.74
CA THR A 47 7.34 -10.54 -22.45
C THR A 47 7.25 -12.06 -22.59
N THR A 48 8.34 -12.75 -22.30
CA THR A 48 8.35 -14.21 -22.15
C THR A 48 7.86 -14.59 -20.76
N ILE A 49 6.84 -15.42 -20.67
CA ILE A 49 6.27 -15.94 -19.43
C ILE A 49 6.64 -17.42 -19.33
N LEU A 50 7.39 -17.78 -18.28
CA LEU A 50 7.71 -19.17 -17.96
C LEU A 50 6.85 -19.63 -16.78
N TYR A 51 6.13 -20.72 -16.97
CA TYR A 51 5.31 -21.34 -15.94
C TYR A 51 6.21 -22.30 -15.16
N LEU A 52 6.16 -22.19 -13.84
CA LEU A 52 7.03 -22.91 -12.91
C LEU A 52 6.17 -23.83 -12.03
N ASP A 53 6.59 -25.07 -11.84
CA ASP A 53 6.00 -25.97 -10.85
C ASP A 53 6.59 -25.67 -9.47
N VAL A 54 5.73 -25.29 -8.53
CA VAL A 54 6.12 -24.89 -7.18
C VAL A 54 5.70 -25.98 -6.20
N LYS A 55 6.68 -26.79 -5.77
CA LYS A 55 6.43 -27.96 -4.90
C LYS A 55 5.82 -27.62 -3.53
N LYS A 56 6.05 -26.40 -3.02
CA LYS A 56 5.62 -25.96 -1.69
C LYS A 56 4.53 -24.89 -1.80
N SER A 57 3.43 -25.06 -1.09
CA SER A 57 2.43 -24.00 -0.92
C SER A 57 2.98 -22.93 0.02
N PHE A 58 2.72 -21.66 -0.31
CA PHE A 58 3.08 -20.52 0.54
C PHE A 58 1.79 -19.86 1.01
N GLU A 59 1.66 -19.67 2.32
CA GLU A 59 0.57 -18.88 2.90
C GLU A 59 1.04 -17.44 3.03
N ILE A 60 0.22 -16.48 2.59
CA ILE A 60 0.47 -15.06 2.86
C ILE A 60 -0.08 -14.75 4.24
N ASN A 61 0.83 -14.57 5.20
CA ASN A 61 0.47 -13.96 6.47
C ASN A 61 0.07 -12.51 6.20
N ASN A 62 -1.24 -12.24 6.32
CA ASN A 62 -1.75 -10.88 6.41
C ASN A 62 -1.39 -10.31 7.78
N GLU A 63 -0.10 -10.01 7.99
CA GLU A 63 0.34 -9.31 9.18
C GLU A 63 -0.39 -7.97 9.27
N THR A 64 -1.09 -7.77 10.38
CA THR A 64 -1.65 -6.47 10.73
C THR A 64 -0.50 -5.54 11.09
N LEU A 65 -0.54 -4.31 10.60
CA LEU A 65 0.46 -3.31 10.96
C LEU A 65 0.33 -3.05 12.45
N ASP A 66 1.35 -3.41 13.22
CA ASP A 66 1.46 -2.88 14.55
C ASP A 66 1.90 -1.42 14.44
N PHE A 67 0.93 -0.51 14.37
CA PHE A 67 1.22 0.93 14.35
C PHE A 67 2.11 1.30 15.54
N LYS A 68 1.99 0.64 16.69
CA LYS A 68 2.83 0.95 17.85
C LYS A 68 4.32 0.83 17.52
N SER A 69 4.71 -0.27 16.87
CA SER A 69 6.08 -0.49 16.41
C SER A 69 6.60 0.59 15.45
N LEU A 70 5.72 1.25 14.67
CA LEU A 70 6.13 2.33 13.76
C LEU A 70 6.52 3.61 14.51
N PHE A 71 5.87 3.86 15.65
CA PHE A 71 6.13 5.02 16.49
C PHE A 71 7.14 4.73 17.59
N ASP A 72 7.53 3.47 17.77
CA ASP A 72 8.61 3.11 18.68
C ASP A 72 9.89 3.83 18.28
N ASN A 73 10.47 4.55 19.25
CA ASN A 73 11.69 5.34 19.07
C ASN A 73 11.58 6.44 18.01
N LEU A 74 10.38 6.92 17.71
CA LEU A 74 10.20 8.05 16.80
C LEU A 74 10.93 9.28 17.34
N LYS A 75 11.88 9.78 16.55
CA LYS A 75 12.65 10.99 16.86
C LYS A 75 12.21 12.11 15.93
N CYS A 76 12.17 13.32 16.45
CA CYS A 76 12.00 14.48 15.60
C CYS A 76 13.19 14.63 14.64
N ASN A 77 12.93 14.82 13.35
CA ASN A 77 13.99 15.00 12.36
C ASN A 77 14.84 16.27 12.59
N LEU A 78 14.27 17.31 13.20
CA LEU A 78 14.93 18.58 13.53
C LEU A 78 15.71 18.52 14.86
N CYS A 79 15.02 18.22 15.96
CA CYS A 79 15.61 18.26 17.32
C CYS A 79 16.27 16.95 17.76
N LYS A 80 16.08 15.86 17.00
CA LYS A 80 16.49 14.48 17.34
C LYS A 80 15.94 13.94 18.67
N LYS A 81 15.13 14.70 19.41
CA LYS A 81 14.46 14.25 20.64
C LYS A 81 13.41 13.18 20.29
N LYS A 82 13.34 12.16 21.13
CA LYS A 82 12.30 11.13 21.08
C LYS A 82 10.94 11.77 21.41
N LEU A 83 9.91 11.44 20.64
CA LEU A 83 8.55 11.86 20.91
C LEU A 83 8.00 11.01 22.08
N ASN A 84 7.41 11.66 23.08
CA ASN A 84 6.72 10.97 24.16
C ASN A 84 5.27 10.70 23.74
N ILE A 85 5.00 9.47 23.30
CA ILE A 85 3.68 9.02 22.87
C ILE A 85 3.19 7.98 23.88
N GLU A 86 2.18 8.33 24.66
CA GLU A 86 1.61 7.48 25.71
C GLU A 86 0.46 6.61 25.21
N SER A 87 -0.24 7.06 24.15
CA SER A 87 -1.35 6.30 23.57
C SER A 87 -1.44 6.48 22.05
N ILE A 88 -1.80 5.39 21.37
CA ILE A 88 -1.99 5.34 19.92
C ILE A 88 -3.35 4.72 19.70
N ASN A 89 -4.28 5.46 19.09
CA ASN A 89 -5.61 4.94 18.76
C ASN A 89 -5.86 5.10 17.27
N LYS A 90 -6.40 4.07 16.62
CA LYS A 90 -6.72 4.16 15.19
C LYS A 90 -7.95 5.03 14.98
N LEU A 91 -7.90 5.93 13.99
CA LEU A 91 -9.06 6.66 13.53
C LEU A 91 -10.08 5.66 12.94
N PRO A 92 -11.38 5.90 13.16
CA PRO A 92 -12.40 5.17 12.43
C PRO A 92 -12.22 5.39 10.91
N SER A 93 -12.70 4.45 10.11
CA SER A 93 -12.70 4.59 8.65
C SER A 93 -13.58 5.76 8.23
N ASP A 94 -13.22 6.45 7.14
CA ASP A 94 -14.05 7.49 6.53
C ASP A 94 -15.51 6.99 6.35
N GLY A 95 -16.49 7.79 6.76
CA GLY A 95 -17.92 7.45 6.71
C GLY A 95 -18.47 6.77 7.97
N TRP A 96 -17.71 6.68 9.06
CA TRP A 96 -18.23 6.23 10.36
C TRP A 96 -19.30 7.16 10.92
N GLU A 97 -19.25 8.44 10.57
CA GLU A 97 -20.25 9.44 10.92
C GLU A 97 -21.62 9.06 10.34
N GLU A 98 -21.64 8.56 9.10
CA GLU A 98 -22.87 8.12 8.43
C GLU A 98 -23.50 6.92 9.16
N LEU A 99 -22.68 6.03 9.73
CA LEU A 99 -23.18 4.90 10.52
C LEU A 99 -23.87 5.36 11.82
N ILE A 100 -23.41 6.45 12.43
CA ILE A 100 -24.07 7.06 13.59
C ILE A 100 -25.39 7.70 13.17
N ASP A 101 -25.43 8.38 12.02
CA ASP A 101 -26.65 8.97 11.48
C ASP A 101 -27.72 7.90 11.18
N PHE A 102 -27.34 6.77 10.57
CA PHE A 102 -28.26 5.65 10.33
C PHE A 102 -28.80 5.04 11.62
N TRP A 103 -27.98 4.94 12.67
CA TRP A 103 -28.41 4.41 13.97
C TRP A 103 -29.28 5.39 14.76
N SER A 104 -29.07 6.69 14.57
CA SER A 104 -29.76 7.75 15.31
C SER A 104 -31.07 8.21 14.67
N CYS A 105 -31.42 7.72 13.48
CA CYS A 105 -32.71 7.97 12.83
C CYS A 105 -33.93 7.49 13.65
N HIS A 106 -33.74 6.62 14.66
CA HIS A 106 -34.81 6.13 15.53
C HIS A 106 -34.80 6.71 16.94
N ALA A 107 -33.76 7.45 17.35
CA ALA A 107 -33.71 8.11 18.64
C ALA A 107 -32.74 9.29 18.61
N SER A 108 -33.24 10.48 18.94
CA SER A 108 -32.48 11.74 19.09
C SER A 108 -31.32 11.69 20.10
N GLU A 109 -31.04 10.54 20.72
CA GLU A 109 -30.02 10.31 21.76
C GLU A 109 -28.59 10.63 21.31
N PHE A 110 -28.30 10.58 20.00
CA PHE A 110 -26.95 10.79 19.48
C PHE A 110 -26.77 12.10 18.71
N LYS A 111 -27.76 12.99 18.71
CA LYS A 111 -27.64 14.29 18.02
C LYS A 111 -26.45 15.11 18.54
N THR A 112 -26.14 15.00 19.83
CA THR A 112 -24.97 15.63 20.46
C THR A 112 -23.64 14.92 20.12
N MET A 113 -23.68 13.66 19.65
CA MET A 113 -22.46 12.96 19.18
C MET A 113 -21.93 13.54 17.87
N LEU A 114 -22.81 14.11 17.04
CA LEU A 114 -22.39 14.83 15.82
C LEU A 114 -21.60 16.11 16.12
N GLU A 115 -21.76 16.66 17.33
CA GLU A 115 -21.01 17.83 17.79
C GLU A 115 -19.66 17.46 18.45
N LEU A 116 -19.41 16.16 18.68
CA LEU A 116 -18.16 15.69 19.28
C LEU A 116 -17.02 15.84 18.30
N LYS A 117 -16.09 16.75 18.62
CA LYS A 117 -14.82 16.86 17.91
C LYS A 117 -13.87 15.78 18.40
N MET A 118 -13.39 14.96 17.48
CA MET A 118 -12.33 13.99 17.76
C MET A 118 -11.09 14.71 18.31
N LYS A 119 -10.69 14.38 19.53
CA LYS A 119 -9.47 14.91 20.16
C LYS A 119 -8.62 13.77 20.71
N PRO A 120 -7.34 13.67 20.32
CA PRO A 120 -6.43 12.71 20.95
C PRO A 120 -6.31 13.01 22.45
N ARG A 121 -5.94 12.02 23.27
CA ARG A 121 -5.63 12.28 24.70
C ARG A 121 -4.31 13.06 24.81
N LYS A 122 -4.03 13.65 25.97
CA LYS A 122 -2.71 14.25 26.26
C LYS A 122 -1.60 13.23 26.00
N ASN A 123 -0.55 13.65 25.29
CA ASN A 123 0.54 12.79 24.81
C ASN A 123 0.07 11.58 23.97
N GLY A 124 -1.16 11.61 23.45
CA GLY A 124 -1.73 10.60 22.57
C GLY A 124 -1.76 11.07 21.12
N ILE A 125 -1.77 10.09 20.22
CA ILE A 125 -2.00 10.30 18.80
C ILE A 125 -3.18 9.46 18.30
N LEU A 126 -3.89 10.00 17.32
CA LEU A 126 -4.88 9.29 16.53
C LEU A 126 -4.28 8.97 15.15
N VAL A 127 -4.27 7.71 14.74
CA VAL A 127 -3.56 7.26 13.54
C VAL A 127 -4.52 6.87 12.42
N SER A 128 -4.26 7.37 11.23
CA SER A 128 -4.82 6.91 9.95
C SER A 128 -3.78 6.04 9.22
N ASP A 129 -4.13 5.59 8.01
CA ASP A 129 -3.24 4.82 7.15
C ASP A 129 -2.10 5.69 6.56
N PHE A 130 -2.30 7.01 6.37
CA PHE A 130 -1.28 7.91 5.77
C PHE A 130 -0.88 9.11 6.65
N TYR A 131 -1.56 9.33 7.76
CA TYR A 131 -1.32 10.47 8.64
C TYR A 131 -1.70 10.15 10.09
N PHE A 132 -1.34 11.03 11.01
CA PHE A 132 -1.85 11.03 12.37
C PHE A 132 -2.23 12.43 12.85
N ILE A 133 -3.01 12.48 13.93
CA ILE A 133 -3.45 13.70 14.62
C ILE A 133 -2.94 13.64 16.06
N SER A 134 -2.41 14.75 16.57
CA SER A 134 -1.88 14.83 17.94
C SER A 134 -2.55 15.93 18.78
N TYR A 135 -2.71 15.70 20.08
CA TYR A 135 -3.44 16.60 21.00
C TYR A 135 -2.85 18.01 21.12
N GLN A 136 -1.58 18.25 20.75
CA GLN A 136 -0.94 19.56 20.90
C GLN A 136 0.13 19.83 19.83
N LYS A 137 0.35 21.12 19.52
CA LYS A 137 1.42 21.63 18.62
C LYS A 137 2.86 21.31 19.07
N LYS A 138 3.05 20.53 20.14
CA LYS A 138 4.31 20.41 20.89
C LYS A 138 4.81 18.97 21.04
N LEU A 139 4.56 18.07 20.09
CA LEU A 139 5.28 16.78 20.09
C LEU A 139 6.82 16.99 19.95
N CYS A 140 7.30 18.04 19.25
CA CYS A 140 8.66 18.63 19.42
C CYS A 140 8.65 20.11 18.92
N CYS A 141 9.80 20.80 19.04
CA CYS A 141 10.08 22.22 18.82
C CYS A 141 9.53 22.93 17.57
N ARG A 142 9.12 22.26 16.48
CA ARG A 142 8.50 22.89 15.29
C ARG A 142 7.58 21.99 14.45
N LEU A 143 7.48 20.71 14.78
CA LEU A 143 6.99 19.72 13.81
C LEU A 143 5.48 19.79 13.53
N PHE A 144 4.69 20.49 14.36
CA PHE A 144 3.25 20.27 14.40
C PHE A 144 2.48 21.57 14.61
N GLU A 145 2.66 22.57 13.73
CA GLU A 145 1.70 23.69 13.71
C GLU A 145 0.31 23.24 13.24
N THR A 146 0.26 22.13 12.51
CA THR A 146 -0.94 21.50 11.96
C THR A 146 -1.45 20.37 12.84
N GLU A 147 -2.78 20.23 12.94
CA GLU A 147 -3.42 19.11 13.66
C GLU A 147 -3.22 17.77 12.93
N LYS A 148 -3.05 17.79 11.60
CA LYS A 148 -2.84 16.63 10.74
C LYS A 148 -1.39 16.55 10.26
N VAL A 149 -0.78 15.39 10.42
CA VAL A 149 0.64 15.14 10.09
C VAL A 149 0.76 13.90 9.21
N TYR A 150 1.22 14.07 7.99
CA TYR A 150 1.45 12.93 7.09
C TYR A 150 2.74 12.19 7.43
N TYR A 151 2.71 10.87 7.28
CA TYR A 151 3.85 10.01 7.61
C TYR A 151 5.11 10.33 6.80
N ASN A 152 4.96 10.78 5.55
CA ASN A 152 6.10 11.13 4.69
C ASN A 152 6.93 12.33 5.19
N ILE A 153 6.43 13.09 6.17
CA ILE A 153 7.19 14.18 6.82
C ILE A 153 8.22 13.60 7.81
N ILE A 154 7.94 12.41 8.34
CA ILE A 154 8.68 11.84 9.47
C ILE A 154 9.41 10.56 9.08
N PHE A 155 8.77 9.70 8.31
CA PHE A 155 9.29 8.41 7.91
C PHE A 155 10.08 8.49 6.61
N GLU A 156 11.08 7.62 6.51
CA GLU A 156 11.81 7.37 5.27
C GLU A 156 10.91 6.74 4.21
N ASN A 157 11.35 6.84 2.95
CA ASN A 157 10.56 6.39 1.81
C ASN A 157 10.20 4.88 1.88
N LYS A 158 11.11 4.04 2.38
CA LYS A 158 10.86 2.59 2.56
C LYS A 158 9.67 2.32 3.48
N LYS A 159 9.61 2.99 4.62
CA LYS A 159 8.46 2.88 5.55
C LYS A 159 7.17 3.40 4.91
N CYS A 160 7.24 4.41 4.05
CA CYS A 160 6.09 4.90 3.30
C CYS A 160 5.59 3.88 2.25
N GLN A 161 6.49 3.16 1.59
CA GLN A 161 6.14 2.07 0.67
C GLN A 161 5.43 0.93 1.42
N MET A 162 5.93 0.57 2.60
CA MET A 162 5.28 -0.42 3.46
C MET A 162 3.86 0.02 3.86
N LEU A 163 3.68 1.28 4.29
CA LEU A 163 2.36 1.83 4.61
C LEU A 163 1.40 1.75 3.42
N LEU A 164 1.87 2.09 2.22
CA LEU A 164 1.08 2.00 0.99
C LEU A 164 0.64 0.57 0.68
N TYR A 165 1.55 -0.41 0.76
CA TYR A 165 1.23 -1.82 0.58
C TYR A 165 0.13 -2.26 1.55
N MET A 166 0.26 -1.89 2.83
CA MET A 166 -0.67 -2.31 3.86
C MET A 166 -2.05 -1.66 3.73
N PHE A 167 -2.07 -0.38 3.36
CA PHE A 167 -3.31 0.31 3.00
C PHE A 167 -4.04 -0.43 1.88
N LEU A 168 -3.39 -0.68 0.74
CA LEU A 168 -4.03 -1.35 -0.41
C LEU A 168 -4.44 -2.79 -0.07
N SER A 169 -3.57 -3.51 0.64
CA SER A 169 -3.85 -4.87 1.10
C SER A 169 -5.12 -4.92 1.96
N LYS A 170 -5.31 -3.96 2.87
CA LYS A 170 -6.56 -3.86 3.66
C LYS A 170 -7.74 -3.40 2.81
N TYR A 171 -7.54 -2.40 1.95
CA TYR A 171 -8.59 -1.80 1.13
C TYR A 171 -9.26 -2.83 0.21
N PHE A 172 -8.47 -3.67 -0.47
CA PHE A 172 -8.96 -4.67 -1.40
C PHE A 172 -9.64 -5.89 -0.74
N VAL A 173 -9.72 -5.96 0.60
CA VAL A 173 -10.54 -6.98 1.28
C VAL A 173 -12.03 -6.74 1.03
N HIS A 174 -12.43 -5.47 0.91
CA HIS A 174 -13.85 -5.07 0.80
C HIS A 174 -14.17 -4.30 -0.48
N ASN A 175 -13.16 -3.96 -1.28
CA ASN A 175 -13.31 -3.12 -2.46
C ASN A 175 -12.70 -3.79 -3.68
N ASN A 176 -13.36 -3.67 -4.83
CA ASN A 176 -12.90 -4.31 -6.07
C ASN A 176 -11.86 -3.46 -6.84
N SER A 177 -11.88 -2.14 -6.65
CA SER A 177 -11.02 -1.20 -7.36
C SER A 177 -10.68 0.00 -6.50
N PHE A 178 -9.47 0.53 -6.66
CA PHE A 178 -9.01 1.76 -6.03
C PHE A 178 -8.77 2.81 -7.12
N LEU A 179 -9.26 4.03 -6.91
CA LEU A 179 -9.03 5.17 -7.81
C LEU A 179 -8.10 6.18 -7.14
N PHE A 180 -7.14 6.70 -7.91
CA PHE A 180 -6.29 7.79 -7.46
C PHE A 180 -5.93 8.72 -8.63
N SER A 181 -5.60 9.97 -8.34
CA SER A 181 -5.19 10.94 -9.37
C SER A 181 -3.69 11.22 -9.32
N HIS A 182 -3.05 11.32 -10.49
CA HIS A 182 -1.67 11.77 -10.65
C HIS A 182 -1.55 12.60 -11.94
N GLU A 183 -0.92 13.78 -11.87
CA GLU A 183 -0.71 14.68 -13.02
C GLU A 183 -1.96 14.93 -13.90
N ASN A 184 -3.12 15.11 -13.25
CA ASN A 184 -4.46 15.33 -13.83
C ASN A 184 -5.15 14.08 -14.42
N ASP A 185 -4.45 12.96 -14.54
CA ASP A 185 -5.07 11.70 -14.91
C ASP A 185 -5.62 10.96 -13.68
N VAL A 186 -6.71 10.23 -13.91
CA VAL A 186 -7.28 9.30 -12.92
C VAL A 186 -6.87 7.89 -13.29
N TYR A 187 -6.27 7.19 -12.34
CA TYR A 187 -5.85 5.82 -12.48
C TYR A 187 -6.78 4.90 -11.68
N GLU A 188 -7.14 3.77 -12.27
CA GLU A 188 -7.83 2.68 -11.59
C GLU A 188 -6.86 1.52 -11.37
N ILE A 189 -6.81 1.03 -10.13
CA ILE A 189 -6.09 -0.18 -9.75
C ILE A 189 -7.10 -1.24 -9.34
N LYS A 190 -6.94 -2.45 -9.85
CA LYS A 190 -7.67 -3.65 -9.41
C LYS A 190 -6.71 -4.70 -8.88
N LEU A 191 -7.10 -5.35 -7.80
CA LEU A 191 -6.38 -6.52 -7.29
C LEU A 191 -6.77 -7.74 -8.13
N PHE A 192 -5.77 -8.45 -8.65
CA PHE A 192 -5.96 -9.75 -9.31
C PHE A 192 -5.66 -10.90 -8.36
N ASP A 193 -4.53 -10.83 -7.64
CA ASP A 193 -4.13 -11.87 -6.70
C ASP A 193 -3.17 -11.34 -5.63
N ARG A 194 -3.02 -12.09 -4.54
CA ARG A 194 -1.97 -11.92 -3.54
C ARG A 194 -0.92 -12.99 -3.76
N VAL A 195 0.31 -12.56 -4.00
CA VAL A 195 1.39 -13.45 -4.46
C VAL A 195 2.66 -13.20 -3.65
N TYR A 196 3.63 -14.08 -3.80
CA TYR A 196 5.02 -13.78 -3.44
C TYR A 196 5.81 -13.40 -4.68
N VAL A 197 6.73 -12.44 -4.51
CA VAL A 197 7.72 -12.07 -5.51
C VAL A 197 9.10 -12.43 -4.95
N LEU A 198 9.94 -13.05 -5.78
CA LEU A 198 11.34 -13.30 -5.44
C LEU A 198 12.20 -12.10 -5.86
N GLU A 199 12.76 -11.36 -4.89
CA GLU A 199 13.77 -10.31 -5.12
C GLU A 199 15.04 -10.70 -4.33
N ASP A 200 16.23 -10.72 -4.96
CA ASP A 200 17.51 -11.04 -4.30
C ASP A 200 17.52 -12.35 -3.47
N ASN A 201 16.88 -13.41 -3.99
CA ASN A 201 16.67 -14.70 -3.31
C ASN A 201 15.80 -14.64 -2.03
N CYS A 202 15.14 -13.52 -1.78
CA CYS A 202 14.17 -13.35 -0.70
C CYS A 202 12.74 -13.30 -1.25
N LEU A 203 11.82 -14.01 -0.59
CA LEU A 203 10.41 -13.96 -0.94
C LEU A 203 9.74 -12.78 -0.22
N HIS A 204 9.15 -11.89 -1.01
CA HIS A 204 8.44 -10.72 -0.54
C HIS A 204 6.94 -10.86 -0.85
N PRO A 205 6.05 -10.64 0.12
CA PRO A 205 4.61 -10.53 -0.17
C PRO A 205 4.35 -9.40 -1.15
N ALA A 206 3.45 -9.62 -2.11
CA ALA A 206 3.09 -8.65 -3.12
C ALA A 206 1.59 -8.71 -3.49
N LEU A 207 1.07 -7.57 -3.92
CA LEU A 207 -0.24 -7.47 -4.56
C LEU A 207 -0.03 -7.49 -6.07
N LYS A 208 -0.54 -8.52 -6.75
CA LYS A 208 -0.65 -8.53 -8.21
C LYS A 208 -1.83 -7.67 -8.59
N ILE A 209 -1.54 -6.56 -9.26
CA ILE A 209 -2.54 -5.57 -9.62
C ILE A 209 -2.59 -5.38 -11.13
N GLY A 210 -3.75 -4.97 -11.61
CA GLY A 210 -3.86 -4.36 -12.93
C GLY A 210 -4.20 -2.89 -12.79
N PHE A 211 -3.61 -2.06 -13.64
CA PHE A 211 -3.86 -0.62 -13.66
C PHE A 211 -4.14 -0.10 -15.06
N ASN A 212 -4.96 0.93 -15.16
CA ASN A 212 -5.19 1.70 -16.38
C ASN A 212 -5.59 3.15 -16.07
N VAL A 213 -5.59 3.99 -17.11
CA VAL A 213 -6.19 5.33 -17.04
C VAL A 213 -7.70 5.18 -17.12
N SER A 214 -8.42 5.79 -16.19
CA SER A 214 -9.86 5.68 -16.03
C SER A 214 -10.56 6.99 -16.37
N LYS A 215 -11.75 6.88 -16.95
CA LYS A 215 -12.67 8.02 -17.15
C LYS A 215 -13.68 8.17 -16.00
N LYS A 216 -13.57 7.35 -14.96
CA LYS A 216 -14.46 7.41 -13.79
C LYS A 216 -14.28 8.72 -13.05
N LEU A 217 -15.38 9.24 -12.49
CA LEU A 217 -15.32 10.41 -11.62
C LEU A 217 -14.54 10.07 -10.35
N TYR A 218 -13.42 10.76 -10.17
CA TYR A 218 -12.60 10.64 -8.96
C TYR A 218 -13.06 11.66 -7.92
N LYS A 219 -13.59 11.17 -6.80
CA LYS A 219 -13.71 11.98 -5.58
C LYS A 219 -12.37 11.93 -4.85
N LYS A 220 -11.76 13.10 -4.66
CA LYS A 220 -10.45 13.20 -4.02
C LYS A 220 -10.49 12.53 -2.65
N ASN A 221 -9.59 11.57 -2.43
CA ASN A 221 -9.44 10.93 -1.14
C ASN A 221 -8.66 11.88 -0.22
N GLU A 222 -9.31 12.43 0.81
CA GLU A 222 -8.68 13.37 1.74
C GLU A 222 -7.65 12.71 2.66
N SER A 223 -7.67 11.38 2.78
CA SER A 223 -6.72 10.64 3.61
C SER A 223 -5.32 10.56 2.99
N MET A 224 -5.21 10.53 1.66
CA MET A 224 -3.96 10.33 0.93
C MET A 224 -3.49 11.65 0.30
N ASN A 225 -2.28 12.11 0.65
CA ASN A 225 -1.71 13.32 0.06
C ASN A 225 -1.04 13.06 -1.30
N ASN A 226 -0.64 14.14 -1.98
CA ASN A 226 0.04 14.06 -3.27
C ASN A 226 1.33 13.22 -3.24
N PHE A 227 2.05 13.22 -2.11
CA PHE A 227 3.24 12.39 -1.96
C PHE A 227 2.90 10.90 -2.09
N PHE A 228 1.88 10.42 -1.37
CA PHE A 228 1.46 9.03 -1.44
C PHE A 228 0.83 8.67 -2.79
N CYS A 229 0.07 9.57 -3.42
CA CYS A 229 -0.41 9.38 -4.79
C CYS A 229 0.75 9.19 -5.77
N ASN A 230 1.78 10.04 -5.67
CA ASN A 230 2.98 9.94 -6.51
C ASN A 230 3.77 8.66 -6.20
N LEU A 231 3.93 8.30 -4.92
CA LEU A 231 4.61 7.07 -4.53
C LEU A 231 3.90 5.84 -5.11
N LEU A 232 2.57 5.81 -5.05
CA LEU A 232 1.77 4.75 -5.66
C LEU A 232 1.95 4.69 -7.17
N TYR A 233 1.86 5.83 -7.87
CA TYR A 233 2.12 5.89 -9.30
C TYR A 233 3.50 5.32 -9.65
N LEU A 234 4.54 5.76 -8.94
CA LEU A 234 5.90 5.29 -9.16
C LEU A 234 6.05 3.79 -8.93
N GLU A 235 5.46 3.21 -7.88
CA GLU A 235 5.49 1.76 -7.65
C GLU A 235 4.77 0.99 -8.76
N VAL A 236 3.59 1.46 -9.18
CA VAL A 236 2.80 0.85 -10.25
C VAL A 236 3.56 0.84 -11.57
N ILE A 237 4.15 1.97 -11.97
CA ILE A 237 4.86 2.10 -13.24
C ILE A 237 6.20 1.36 -13.20
N LYS A 238 6.95 1.46 -12.10
CA LYS A 238 8.25 0.81 -11.94
C LYS A 238 8.15 -0.70 -12.08
N ASN A 239 7.11 -1.31 -11.51
CA ASN A 239 6.93 -2.76 -11.48
C ASN A 239 6.01 -3.28 -12.61
N ASN A 240 5.74 -2.47 -13.63
CA ASN A 240 4.92 -2.87 -14.78
C ASN A 240 5.61 -4.01 -15.57
N MET A 241 4.87 -5.08 -15.84
CA MET A 241 5.35 -6.27 -16.56
C MET A 241 5.19 -6.20 -18.08
N ASN A 242 4.60 -5.10 -18.60
CA ASN A 242 4.19 -4.96 -20.01
C ASN A 242 3.22 -6.05 -20.49
N VAL A 243 2.53 -6.71 -19.57
CA VAL A 243 1.46 -7.68 -19.87
C VAL A 243 0.12 -6.99 -19.69
N ASN A 244 -0.77 -7.12 -20.67
CA ASN A 244 -2.13 -6.61 -20.58
C ASN A 244 -3.11 -7.75 -20.31
N LEU A 245 -3.97 -7.59 -19.31
CA LEU A 245 -5.01 -8.55 -18.95
C LEU A 245 -6.34 -7.81 -18.81
N VAL A 246 -7.30 -8.12 -19.70
CA VAL A 246 -8.65 -7.53 -19.69
C VAL A 246 -8.63 -6.00 -19.71
N GLY A 247 -7.71 -5.39 -20.48
CA GLY A 247 -7.58 -3.94 -20.60
C GLY A 247 -6.85 -3.25 -19.44
N TYR A 248 -6.22 -4.01 -18.55
CA TYR A 248 -5.35 -3.50 -17.50
C TYR A 248 -3.90 -3.92 -17.74
N ASN A 249 -2.97 -3.01 -17.54
CA ASN A 249 -1.54 -3.34 -17.50
C ASN A 249 -1.22 -3.97 -16.15
N LEU A 250 -0.53 -5.10 -16.14
CA LEU A 250 -0.21 -5.81 -14.91
C LEU A 250 1.06 -5.26 -14.24
N SER A 251 1.01 -5.15 -12.92
CA SER A 251 2.10 -4.67 -12.07
C SER A 251 2.04 -5.32 -10.69
N PHE A 252 3.05 -5.07 -9.86
CA PHE A 252 3.09 -5.49 -8.47
C PHE A 252 3.29 -4.32 -7.50
N ILE A 253 2.63 -4.40 -6.35
CA ILE A 253 2.98 -3.60 -5.17
C ILE A 253 3.60 -4.55 -4.15
N VAL A 254 4.91 -4.39 -3.89
CA VAL A 254 5.71 -5.32 -3.07
C VAL A 254 5.87 -4.77 -1.65
N LYS A 255 5.73 -5.65 -0.64
CA LYS A 255 6.07 -5.35 0.75
C LYS A 255 7.59 -5.42 0.94
N ARG A 256 8.25 -4.26 0.89
CA ARG A 256 9.70 -4.09 1.11
C ARG A 256 10.01 -3.51 2.49
#